data_AF-A0AA48KGL4-F1
#
_entry.id   AF-A0AA48KGL4-F1
#
_cell.length_a   1.000
_cell.length_b   1.000
_cell.length_c   1.000
_cell.angle_alpha   90.00
_cell.angle_beta   90.00
_cell.angle_gamma   90.00
#
_symmetry.space_group_name_H-M   'P 1'
#
loop_
_entity.id
_entity.type
_entity.pdbx_description
1 polymer ?
#
loop_
_entity_poly.entity_id
_entity_poly.type
_entity_poly.pdbx_seq_one_letter_code
_entity_poly.pdbx_strand_id
1 'polypeptide(L)'
;MHPLAPSQFGVASGHPVYFRTTGQLHLSDATISLDEMIFHQKRSTESDVKELIWLCRERYCYATELMDPSANPPDSLFDRSALDLSEFYLPWAELCSHYRRLIFEPQIDLFEDQRCRELRKWGDFLEKECFARIMGRPDWTRCVLETAGLLPLRSADRDVYVEELFEAIIEKMEKRFGEESE
;
A
#
# COMPACT_ATOMS: atom_id res chain seq x y z
N MET A 1 -56.43 -32.72 -32.96
CA MET A 1 -55.16 -33.47 -32.96
C MET A 1 -54.20 -32.72 -33.87
N HIS A 2 -53.23 -32.03 -33.29
CA HIS A 2 -52.25 -31.20 -34.00
C HIS A 2 -51.07 -32.04 -34.52
N PRO A 3 -50.44 -31.64 -35.64
CA PRO A 3 -49.31 -32.37 -36.24
C PRO A 3 -47.99 -32.11 -35.50
N LEU A 4 -47.12 -33.12 -35.57
CA LEU A 4 -45.77 -33.21 -35.00
C LEU A 4 -44.82 -32.14 -35.58
N ALA A 5 -44.09 -31.46 -34.70
CA ALA A 5 -42.97 -30.58 -35.06
C ALA A 5 -41.69 -31.40 -35.31
N PRO A 6 -40.86 -31.06 -36.31
CA PRO A 6 -39.54 -31.66 -36.50
C PRO A 6 -38.50 -31.06 -35.56
N SER A 7 -37.71 -31.96 -34.96
CA SER A 7 -36.53 -31.69 -34.13
C SER A 7 -35.45 -30.97 -34.92
N GLN A 8 -35.05 -29.78 -34.46
CA GLN A 8 -33.86 -29.09 -34.95
C GLN A 8 -32.66 -29.55 -34.12
N PHE A 9 -32.00 -30.63 -34.58
CA PHE A 9 -30.61 -30.86 -34.21
C PHE A 9 -29.76 -29.79 -34.90
N GLY A 10 -29.51 -28.70 -34.18
CA GLY A 10 -28.49 -27.71 -34.54
C GLY A 10 -27.12 -28.36 -34.48
N VAL A 11 -26.48 -28.46 -35.65
CA VAL A 11 -25.07 -28.82 -35.81
C VAL A 11 -24.24 -27.75 -35.10
N ALA A 12 -23.71 -28.07 -33.93
CA ALA A 12 -22.72 -27.24 -33.26
C ALA A 12 -21.45 -27.26 -34.11
N SER A 13 -21.21 -26.17 -34.84
CA SER A 13 -19.93 -25.87 -35.47
C SER A 13 -18.85 -25.87 -34.39
N GLY A 14 -18.01 -26.90 -34.40
CA GLY A 14 -16.88 -27.05 -33.49
C GLY A 14 -15.85 -25.95 -33.73
N HIS A 15 -15.85 -24.93 -32.87
CA HIS A 15 -14.63 -24.21 -32.59
C HIS A 15 -13.78 -25.09 -31.66
N PRO A 16 -12.49 -25.34 -31.98
CA PRO A 16 -11.60 -25.95 -31.02
C PRO A 16 -11.49 -24.99 -29.85
N VAL A 17 -12.08 -25.38 -28.72
CA VAL A 17 -11.76 -24.79 -27.43
C VAL A 17 -10.28 -25.12 -27.24
N TYR A 18 -9.43 -24.13 -27.48
CA TYR A 18 -8.07 -24.17 -26.98
C TYR A 18 -8.20 -24.25 -25.47
N PHE A 19 -8.18 -25.47 -24.94
CA PHE A 19 -7.73 -25.70 -23.58
C PHE A 19 -6.31 -25.13 -23.55
N ARG A 20 -6.19 -23.86 -23.19
CA ARG A 20 -4.96 -23.36 -22.59
C ARG A 20 -4.71 -24.34 -21.46
N THR A 21 -3.67 -25.15 -21.59
CA THR A 21 -3.01 -25.74 -20.45
C THR A 21 -2.53 -24.56 -19.62
N THR A 22 -3.42 -24.00 -18.81
CA THR A 22 -3.06 -23.29 -17.59
C THR A 22 -2.17 -24.28 -16.86
N GLY A 23 -0.87 -23.98 -16.81
CA GLY A 23 0.06 -24.73 -15.97
C GLY A 23 -0.61 -24.91 -14.61
N GLN A 24 -0.64 -26.15 -14.11
CA GLN A 24 -1.19 -26.42 -12.79
C GLN A 24 -0.46 -25.49 -11.82
N LEU A 25 -1.17 -24.46 -11.33
CA LEU A 25 -0.69 -23.63 -10.25
C LEU A 25 -0.50 -24.56 -9.06
N HIS A 26 0.73 -24.60 -8.55
CA HIS A 26 1.01 -25.45 -7.41
C HIS A 26 0.31 -24.83 -6.19
N LEU A 27 -0.16 -25.64 -5.24
CA LEU A 27 -0.84 -25.10 -4.04
C LEU A 27 0.03 -24.08 -3.28
N SER A 28 1.36 -24.17 -3.41
CA SER A 28 2.30 -23.18 -2.88
C SER A 28 2.14 -21.79 -3.47
N ASP A 29 1.67 -21.69 -4.72
CA ASP A 29 1.58 -20.41 -5.45
C ASP A 29 0.37 -19.59 -4.99
N ALA A 30 -0.66 -20.27 -4.46
CA ALA A 30 -1.88 -19.64 -3.95
C ALA A 30 -1.79 -19.23 -2.48
N THR A 31 -0.76 -19.67 -1.76
CA THR A 31 -0.54 -19.36 -0.34
C THR A 31 0.63 -18.41 -0.16
N ILE A 32 0.62 -17.61 0.91
CA ILE A 32 1.77 -16.78 1.29
C ILE A 32 2.17 -17.12 2.72
N SER A 33 3.46 -17.39 2.91
CA SER A 33 4.02 -17.62 4.25
C SER A 33 4.35 -16.30 4.94
N LEU A 34 4.52 -16.34 6.27
CA LEU A 34 4.97 -15.16 7.02
C LEU A 34 6.34 -14.65 6.52
N ASP A 35 7.28 -15.55 6.27
CA ASP A 35 8.62 -15.21 5.78
C ASP A 35 8.56 -14.56 4.39
N GLU A 36 7.65 -15.04 3.55
CA GLU A 36 7.43 -14.45 2.24
C GLU A 36 6.80 -13.06 2.33
N MET A 37 5.86 -12.85 3.25
CA MET A 37 5.31 -11.51 3.51
C MET A 37 6.38 -10.55 4.03
N ILE A 38 7.26 -11.00 4.94
CA ILE A 38 8.42 -10.23 5.42
C ILE A 38 9.32 -9.85 4.25
N PHE A 39 9.64 -10.83 3.39
CA PHE A 39 10.47 -10.60 2.21
C PHE A 39 9.84 -9.58 1.26
N HIS A 40 8.53 -9.70 1.00
CA HIS A 40 7.79 -8.76 0.19
C HIS A 40 7.86 -7.33 0.75
N GLN A 41 7.49 -7.14 2.03
CA GLN A 41 7.50 -5.82 2.67
C GLN A 41 8.90 -5.18 2.69
N LYS A 42 9.96 -5.97 2.94
CA LYS A 42 11.34 -5.48 2.86
C LYS A 42 11.70 -5.04 1.44
N ARG A 43 11.29 -5.80 0.43
CA ARG A 43 11.58 -5.49 -0.98
C ARG A 43 10.77 -4.30 -1.50
N SER A 44 9.56 -4.09 -0.98
CA SER A 44 8.69 -2.96 -1.36
C SER A 44 9.00 -1.67 -0.60
N THR A 45 9.67 -1.75 0.56
CA THR A 45 9.93 -0.61 1.47
C THR A 45 10.37 0.66 0.75
N GLU A 46 11.41 0.60 -0.09
CA GLU A 46 11.87 1.80 -0.81
C GLU A 46 10.79 2.37 -1.74
N SER A 47 10.08 1.51 -2.47
CA SER A 47 9.04 1.93 -3.40
C SER A 47 7.89 2.58 -2.66
N ASP A 48 7.42 1.95 -1.58
CA ASP A 48 6.28 2.40 -0.80
C ASP A 48 6.58 3.74 -0.10
N VAL A 49 7.77 3.89 0.50
CA VAL A 49 8.19 5.14 1.14
C VAL A 49 8.39 6.25 0.08
N LYS A 50 8.99 5.94 -1.08
CA LYS A 50 9.11 6.90 -2.19
C LYS A 50 7.74 7.38 -2.65
N GLU A 51 6.77 6.47 -2.79
CA GLU A 51 5.40 6.81 -3.17
C GLU A 51 4.76 7.76 -2.15
N LEU A 52 4.85 7.46 -0.85
CA LEU A 52 4.39 8.36 0.21
C LEU A 52 5.00 9.75 0.09
N ILE A 53 6.31 9.84 -0.12
CA ILE A 53 7.01 11.12 -0.25
C ILE A 53 6.52 11.90 -1.47
N TRP A 54 6.29 11.22 -2.60
CA TRP A 54 5.77 11.88 -3.80
C TRP A 54 4.34 12.37 -3.65
N LEU A 55 3.48 11.60 -2.99
CA LEU A 55 2.13 12.03 -2.64
C LEU A 55 2.16 13.26 -1.72
N CYS A 56 3.04 13.26 -0.72
CA CYS A 56 3.23 14.41 0.18
C CYS A 56 3.73 15.64 -0.59
N ARG A 57 4.67 15.46 -1.53
CA ARG A 57 5.20 16.53 -2.39
C ARG A 57 4.09 17.14 -3.24
N GLU A 58 3.32 16.32 -3.95
CA GLU A 58 2.22 16.79 -4.80
C GLU A 58 1.21 17.61 -4.00
N ARG A 59 0.81 17.10 -2.83
CA ARG A 59 -0.07 17.81 -1.91
C ARG A 59 0.51 19.14 -1.45
N TYR A 60 1.79 19.15 -1.06
CA TYR A 60 2.46 20.37 -0.60
C TYR A 60 2.54 21.43 -1.70
N CYS A 61 2.95 21.05 -2.91
CA CYS A 61 3.03 21.95 -4.05
C CYS A 61 1.65 22.53 -4.39
N TYR A 62 0.62 21.68 -4.45
CA TYR A 62 -0.75 22.10 -4.70
C TYR A 62 -1.24 23.11 -3.65
N ALA A 63 -1.02 22.82 -2.36
CA ALA A 63 -1.40 23.72 -1.28
C ALA A 63 -0.64 25.06 -1.36
N THR A 64 0.65 25.03 -1.71
CA THR A 64 1.48 26.23 -1.84
C THR A 64 0.98 27.12 -2.97
N GLU A 65 0.68 26.54 -4.14
CA GLU A 65 0.14 27.26 -5.30
C GLU A 65 -1.22 27.91 -4.98
N LEU A 66 -2.08 27.23 -4.21
CA LEU A 66 -3.37 27.79 -3.77
C LEU A 66 -3.22 28.97 -2.79
N MET A 67 -2.22 28.91 -1.90
CA MET A 67 -1.99 29.97 -0.91
C MET A 67 -1.29 31.18 -1.51
N ASP A 68 -0.31 30.95 -2.37
CA ASP A 68 0.44 31.99 -3.07
C ASP A 68 0.87 31.48 -4.46
N PRO A 69 0.17 31.88 -5.53
CA PRO A 69 0.51 31.50 -6.90
C PRO A 69 1.88 31.99 -7.37
N SER A 70 2.49 32.95 -6.65
CA SER A 70 3.83 33.47 -6.95
C SER A 70 4.93 32.81 -6.13
N ALA A 71 4.57 31.89 -5.22
CA ALA A 71 5.53 31.16 -4.41
C ALA A 71 6.38 30.25 -5.30
N ASN A 72 7.70 30.36 -5.14
CA ASN A 72 8.66 29.46 -5.78
C ASN A 72 9.05 28.36 -4.80
N PRO A 73 8.56 27.11 -4.98
CA PRO A 73 8.99 25.99 -4.16
C PRO A 73 10.50 25.75 -4.33
N PRO A 74 11.21 25.29 -3.29
CA PRO A 74 12.64 25.00 -3.39
C PRO A 74 12.92 23.90 -4.43
N ASP A 75 14.02 24.06 -5.18
CA ASP A 75 14.43 23.12 -6.24
C ASP A 75 14.61 21.68 -5.73
N SER A 76 14.98 21.52 -4.45
CA SER A 76 15.11 20.22 -3.78
C SER A 76 13.83 19.38 -3.84
N LEU A 77 12.64 19.98 -3.90
CA LEU A 77 11.38 19.24 -4.06
C LEU A 77 11.29 18.50 -5.40
N PHE A 78 12.09 18.87 -6.39
CA PHE A 78 12.10 18.27 -7.72
C PHE A 78 13.33 17.40 -7.96
N ASP A 79 14.32 17.45 -7.07
CA ASP A 79 15.52 16.64 -7.16
C ASP A 79 15.30 15.24 -6.58
N ARG A 80 15.03 14.29 -7.47
CA ARG A 80 14.85 12.88 -7.10
C ARG A 80 16.14 12.22 -6.58
N SER A 81 17.30 12.79 -6.87
CA SER A 81 18.59 12.24 -6.45
C SER A 81 18.98 12.63 -5.02
N ALA A 82 18.35 13.66 -4.47
CA ALA A 82 18.60 14.15 -3.11
C ALA A 82 17.76 13.44 -2.03
N LEU A 83 17.01 12.40 -2.39
CA LEU A 83 16.08 11.73 -1.48
C LEU A 83 16.82 10.90 -0.41
N ASP A 84 16.63 11.26 0.86
CA ASP A 84 17.11 10.46 2.00
C ASP A 84 15.97 9.61 2.57
N LEU A 85 16.22 8.30 2.70
CA LEU A 85 15.27 7.32 3.23
C LEU A 85 15.71 6.72 4.57
N SER A 86 16.89 7.09 5.07
CA SER A 86 17.52 6.45 6.22
C SER A 86 16.63 6.46 7.47
N GLU A 87 16.05 7.61 7.79
CA GLU A 87 15.17 7.82 8.94
C GLU A 87 13.80 7.13 8.81
N PHE A 88 13.42 6.66 7.62
CA PHE A 88 12.15 5.95 7.43
C PHE A 88 12.27 4.44 7.70
N TYR A 89 13.45 3.86 7.58
CA TYR A 89 13.59 2.40 7.55
C TYR A 89 13.19 1.72 8.86
N LEU A 90 13.57 2.29 10.00
CA LEU A 90 13.25 1.71 11.31
C LEU A 90 11.74 1.84 11.62
N PRO A 91 11.12 3.03 11.56
CA PRO A 91 9.68 3.17 11.76
C PRO A 91 8.84 2.32 10.79
N TRP A 92 9.29 2.21 9.54
CA TRP A 92 8.63 1.36 8.55
C TRP A 92 8.69 -0.12 8.93
N ALA A 93 9.85 -0.60 9.36
CA ALA A 93 10.02 -1.99 9.79
C ALA A 93 9.12 -2.33 10.97
N GLU A 94 8.95 -1.38 11.91
CA GLU A 94 8.03 -1.48 13.04
C GLU A 94 6.58 -1.55 12.57
N LEU A 95 6.12 -0.62 11.71
CA LEU A 95 4.78 -0.64 11.12
C LEU A 95 4.49 -1.99 10.45
N CYS A 96 5.42 -2.49 9.63
CA CYS A 96 5.28 -3.79 8.97
C CYS A 96 5.17 -4.94 9.99
N SER A 97 5.93 -4.87 11.09
CA SER A 97 5.86 -5.85 12.17
C SER A 97 4.50 -5.88 12.85
N HIS A 98 3.96 -4.70 13.19
CA HIS A 98 2.65 -4.58 13.80
C HIS A 98 1.53 -5.06 12.86
N TYR A 99 1.61 -4.72 11.56
CA TYR A 99 0.68 -5.24 10.55
C TYR A 99 0.67 -6.78 10.54
N ARG A 100 1.86 -7.40 10.47
CA ARG A 100 1.96 -8.87 10.43
C ARG A 100 1.43 -9.55 11.69
N ARG A 101 1.57 -8.91 12.85
CA ARG A 101 1.09 -9.45 14.12
C ARG A 101 -0.43 -9.36 14.25
N LEU A 102 -1.04 -8.27 13.79
CA LEU A 102 -2.43 -7.94 14.09
C LEU A 102 -3.41 -8.22 12.94
N ILE A 103 -2.94 -8.20 11.69
CA ILE A 103 -3.81 -8.17 10.50
C ILE A 103 -3.54 -9.34 9.55
N PHE A 104 -2.27 -9.77 9.43
CA PHE A 104 -1.91 -10.83 8.51
C PHE A 104 -2.49 -12.19 8.96
N GLU A 105 -3.29 -12.80 8.10
CA GLU A 105 -3.92 -14.10 8.36
C GLU A 105 -3.29 -15.20 7.48
N PRO A 106 -2.50 -16.12 8.06
CA PRO A 106 -1.85 -17.19 7.31
C PRO A 106 -2.82 -18.33 6.93
N GLN A 107 -4.08 -18.30 7.36
CA GLN A 107 -5.06 -19.32 6.96
C GLN A 107 -5.43 -19.26 5.47
N ILE A 108 -5.40 -20.45 4.86
CA ILE A 108 -5.79 -20.68 3.48
C ILE A 108 -7.30 -20.49 3.35
N ASP A 109 -7.69 -19.66 2.40
CA ASP A 109 -9.08 -19.56 1.97
C ASP A 109 -9.30 -20.50 0.79
N LEU A 110 -10.38 -21.28 0.86
CA LEU A 110 -10.73 -22.27 -0.14
C LEU A 110 -11.27 -21.65 -1.43
N PHE A 111 -11.65 -20.37 -1.40
CA PHE A 111 -12.35 -19.69 -2.49
C PHE A 111 -11.57 -18.51 -3.10
N GLU A 112 -10.47 -18.08 -2.47
CA GLU A 112 -9.61 -17.00 -2.99
C GLU A 112 -8.13 -17.39 -2.92
N ASP A 113 -7.35 -16.93 -3.91
CA ASP A 113 -5.89 -16.92 -3.84
C ASP A 113 -5.44 -16.07 -2.64
N GLN A 114 -5.04 -16.74 -1.57
CA GLN A 114 -4.66 -16.14 -0.30
C GLN A 114 -3.51 -15.16 -0.48
N ARG A 115 -2.51 -15.52 -1.30
CA ARG A 115 -1.36 -14.64 -1.59
C ARG A 115 -1.84 -13.31 -2.16
N CYS A 116 -2.62 -13.35 -3.23
CA CYS A 116 -3.12 -12.16 -3.90
C CYS A 116 -3.99 -11.32 -2.95
N ARG A 117 -4.81 -11.98 -2.12
CA ARG A 117 -5.63 -11.30 -1.11
C ARG A 117 -4.79 -10.56 -0.08
N GLU A 118 -3.80 -11.21 0.52
CA GLU A 118 -3.01 -10.60 1.59
C GLU A 118 -2.10 -9.48 1.07
N LEU A 119 -1.54 -9.63 -0.15
CA LEU A 119 -0.81 -8.54 -0.81
C LEU A 119 -1.72 -7.36 -1.13
N ARG A 120 -2.96 -7.62 -1.57
CA ARG A 120 -3.96 -6.57 -1.80
C ARG A 120 -4.35 -5.85 -0.51
N LYS A 121 -4.60 -6.60 0.58
CA LYS A 121 -4.89 -6.03 1.90
C LYS A 121 -3.75 -5.14 2.40
N TRP A 122 -2.50 -5.55 2.18
CA TRP A 122 -1.33 -4.75 2.53
C TRP A 122 -1.30 -3.43 1.75
N GLY A 123 -1.48 -3.49 0.41
CA GLY A 123 -1.56 -2.28 -0.42
C GLY A 123 -2.70 -1.36 0.01
N ASP A 124 -3.90 -1.92 0.21
CA ASP A 124 -5.07 -1.19 0.70
C ASP A 124 -4.81 -0.52 2.06
N PHE A 125 -4.12 -1.20 2.97
CA PHE A 125 -3.74 -0.66 4.27
C PHE A 125 -2.77 0.52 4.14
N LEU A 126 -1.74 0.39 3.28
CA LEU A 126 -0.81 1.48 3.02
C LEU A 126 -1.53 2.70 2.45
N GLU A 127 -2.30 2.53 1.39
CA GLU A 127 -2.99 3.63 0.71
C GLU A 127 -4.05 4.29 1.60
N LYS A 128 -4.95 3.49 2.17
CA LYS A 128 -6.19 3.98 2.80
C LYS A 128 -6.03 4.31 4.28
N GLU A 129 -5.12 3.66 4.99
CA GLU A 129 -4.92 3.89 6.43
C GLU A 129 -3.64 4.67 6.71
N CYS A 130 -2.53 4.39 6.03
CA CYS A 130 -1.27 5.08 6.27
C CYS A 130 -1.18 6.39 5.48
N PHE A 131 -1.14 6.32 4.16
CA PHE A 131 -0.86 7.46 3.29
C PHE A 131 -1.97 8.50 3.35
N ALA A 132 -3.24 8.07 3.26
CA ALA A 132 -4.39 8.97 3.40
C ALA A 132 -4.35 9.78 4.70
N ARG A 133 -3.86 9.17 5.78
CA ARG A 133 -3.80 9.80 7.10
C ARG A 133 -2.65 10.79 7.23
N ILE A 134 -1.47 10.41 6.74
CA ILE A 134 -0.30 11.29 6.65
C ILE A 134 -0.62 12.52 5.80
N MET A 135 -1.21 12.30 4.62
CA MET A 135 -1.66 13.38 3.77
C MET A 135 -2.79 14.20 4.41
N GLY A 136 -3.65 13.61 5.23
CA GLY A 136 -4.75 14.32 5.89
C GLY A 136 -4.32 15.52 6.74
N ARG A 137 -3.08 15.54 7.22
CA ARG A 137 -2.55 16.59 8.13
C ARG A 137 -1.37 17.34 7.48
N PRO A 138 -1.48 18.68 7.27
CA PRO A 138 -0.40 19.46 6.65
C PRO A 138 0.95 19.34 7.38
N ASP A 139 0.95 19.31 8.71
CA ASP A 139 2.18 19.21 9.50
C ASP A 139 2.89 17.86 9.29
N TRP A 140 2.12 16.78 9.12
CA TRP A 140 2.67 15.44 8.84
C TRP A 140 3.22 15.35 7.43
N THR A 141 2.49 15.90 6.45
CA THR A 141 2.97 16.03 5.07
C THR A 141 4.31 16.76 5.03
N ARG A 142 4.43 17.88 5.76
CA ARG A 142 5.67 18.63 5.86
C ARG A 142 6.78 17.86 6.57
N CYS A 143 6.48 17.20 7.69
CA CYS A 143 7.42 16.37 8.44
C CYS A 143 8.06 15.30 7.53
N VAL A 144 7.25 14.61 6.71
CA VAL A 144 7.75 13.62 5.73
C VAL A 144 8.72 14.26 4.74
N LEU A 145 8.37 15.42 4.17
CA LEU A 145 9.23 16.09 3.18
C LEU A 145 10.52 16.63 3.78
N GLU A 146 10.49 17.11 5.02
CA GLU A 146 11.69 17.53 5.74
C GLU A 146 12.59 16.35 6.09
N THR A 147 11.99 15.24 6.55
CA THR A 147 12.71 13.99 6.86
C THR A 147 13.38 13.41 5.60
N ALA A 148 12.72 13.53 4.45
CA ALA A 148 13.25 13.10 3.16
C ALA A 148 14.32 14.05 2.57
N GLY A 149 14.67 15.14 3.26
CA GLY A 149 15.64 16.14 2.80
C GLY A 149 15.13 17.07 1.69
N LEU A 150 13.84 17.05 1.37
CA LEU A 150 13.26 17.82 0.27
C LEU A 150 12.85 19.24 0.68
N LEU A 151 12.63 19.47 1.98
CA LEU A 151 12.37 20.78 2.56
C LEU A 151 13.40 21.12 3.63
N PRO A 152 13.74 22.41 3.82
CA PRO A 152 14.59 22.82 4.93
C PRO A 152 13.90 22.52 6.26
N LEU A 153 14.68 22.03 7.21
CA LEU A 153 14.19 21.81 8.57
C LEU A 153 13.72 23.14 9.16
N ARG A 154 12.56 23.14 9.82
CA ARG A 154 12.16 24.25 10.68
C ARG A 154 13.13 24.37 11.87
N SER A 155 13.27 25.59 12.40
CA SER A 155 14.05 25.84 13.63
C SER A 155 13.61 24.93 14.78
N ALA A 156 14.48 24.75 15.78
CA ALA A 156 14.53 23.71 16.81
C ALA A 156 13.25 23.32 17.61
N ASP A 157 12.10 23.96 17.41
CA ASP A 157 10.79 23.51 17.92
C ASP A 157 10.16 22.49 16.96
N ARG A 158 10.83 21.36 16.73
CA ARG A 158 10.20 20.22 16.05
C ARG A 158 9.24 19.55 17.01
N ASP A 159 7.95 19.82 16.83
CA ASP A 159 6.87 19.16 17.56
C ASP A 159 6.47 17.80 16.98
N VAL A 160 6.99 17.41 15.80
CA VAL A 160 6.55 16.20 15.10
C VAL A 160 7.70 15.48 14.38
N TYR A 161 7.90 14.19 14.69
CA TYR A 161 8.88 13.31 14.08
C TYR A 161 8.23 12.17 13.29
N VAL A 162 8.95 11.60 12.32
CA VAL A 162 8.39 10.55 11.45
C VAL A 162 8.04 9.29 12.24
N GLU A 163 8.81 9.00 13.29
CA GLU A 163 8.56 7.96 14.29
C GLU A 163 7.15 8.12 14.89
N GLU A 164 6.83 9.32 15.38
CA GLU A 164 5.54 9.63 16.03
C GLU A 164 4.35 9.50 15.05
N LEU A 165 4.57 9.76 13.75
CA LEU A 165 3.56 9.54 12.71
C LEU A 165 3.21 8.05 12.60
N PHE A 166 4.24 7.20 12.53
CA PHE A 166 4.06 5.75 12.43
C PHE A 166 3.54 5.15 13.73
N GLU A 167 4.01 5.61 14.89
CA GLU A 167 3.47 5.24 16.21
C GLU A 167 1.98 5.55 16.31
N ALA A 168 1.53 6.75 15.91
CA ALA A 168 0.11 7.11 15.93
C ALA A 168 -0.76 6.25 14.97
N ILE A 169 -0.16 5.67 13.93
CA ILE A 169 -0.83 4.68 13.07
C ILE A 169 -0.90 3.34 13.80
N ILE A 170 0.22 2.89 14.37
CA ILE A 170 0.34 1.64 15.13
C ILE A 170 -0.64 1.61 16.31
N GLU A 171 -0.68 2.66 17.15
CA GLU A 171 -1.61 2.75 18.29
C GLU A 171 -3.07 2.59 17.86
N LYS A 172 -3.45 3.18 16.71
CA LYS A 172 -4.80 3.02 16.17
C LYS A 172 -5.05 1.59 15.69
N MET A 173 -4.05 0.94 15.08
CA MET A 173 -4.17 -0.46 14.67
C MET A 173 -4.37 -1.35 15.90
N GLU A 174 -3.58 -1.15 16.95
CA GLU A 174 -3.67 -1.90 18.20
C GLU A 174 -5.04 -1.72 18.86
N LYS A 175 -5.55 -0.50 18.91
CA LYS A 175 -6.91 -0.25 19.42
C LYS A 175 -8.00 -0.94 18.58
N ARG A 176 -7.82 -1.01 17.26
CA ARG A 176 -8.86 -1.55 16.36
C ARG A 176 -8.85 -3.08 16.30
N PHE A 177 -7.68 -3.71 16.37
CA PHE A 177 -7.51 -5.14 16.11
C PHE A 177 -6.94 -5.91 17.31
N GLY A 178 -6.35 -5.22 18.30
CA GLY A 178 -5.79 -5.84 19.51
C GLY A 178 -6.85 -6.26 20.53
N GLU A 179 -8.00 -5.59 20.56
CA GLU A 179 -9.10 -5.92 21.49
C GLU A 179 -9.91 -7.17 21.07
N GLU A 180 -9.73 -7.67 19.83
CA GLU A 180 -10.44 -8.86 19.33
C GLU A 180 -9.73 -10.19 19.67
N SER A 181 -8.60 -10.14 20.41
CA SER A 181 -7.76 -11.30 20.74
C SER A 181 -7.76 -11.70 22.23
N GLU A 182 -8.58 -11.06 23.07
CA GLU A 182 -8.82 -11.45 24.48
C GLU A 182 -10.22 -12.08 24.68
#